data_AF-A0A5J6PA96-F1
#
_entry.id   AF-A0A5J6PA96-F1
#
_cell.length_a   1.000
_cell.length_b   1.000
_cell.length_c   1.000
_cell.angle_alpha   90.00
_cell.angle_beta   90.00
_cell.angle_gamma   90.00
#
_symmetry.space_group_name_H-M   'P 1'
#
loop_
_entity.id
_entity.type
_entity.pdbx_description
1 polymer ?
#
loop_
_entity_poly.entity_id
_entity_poly.type
_entity_poly.pdbx_seq_one_letter_code
_entity_poly.pdbx_strand_id
1 'polypeptide(L)' 'MSRIICITGWFDIYNRQGTKTGEKEFTVSNGINEDTGDAVVLPCEHPDKLGAVWDEGIREYVLINKIVSRDTD' A
#
# COMPACT_ATOMS: atom_id res chain seq x y z
N MET A 1 14.10 11.42 -1.73
CA MET A 1 13.88 9.96 -1.60
C MET A 1 12.53 9.70 -2.22
N SER A 2 12.47 8.83 -3.22
CA SER A 2 11.19 8.50 -3.89
C SER A 2 10.26 7.79 -2.90
N ARG A 3 9.02 8.26 -2.79
CA ARG A 3 7.98 7.65 -1.95
C ARG A 3 6.90 7.04 -2.83
N ILE A 4 6.26 6.01 -2.33
CA ILE A 4 5.03 5.50 -2.91
C ILE A 4 3.89 5.92 -1.98
N ILE A 5 2.98 6.75 -2.48
CA ILE A 5 1.76 7.15 -1.77
C ILE A 5 0.78 5.98 -1.89
N CYS A 6 0.43 5.37 -0.77
CA CYS A 6 -0.45 4.21 -0.71
C CYS A 6 -1.90 4.64 -0.90
N ILE A 7 -2.60 4.05 -1.87
CA ILE A 7 -4.04 4.21 -2.00
C ILE A 7 -4.70 3.23 -1.03
N THR A 8 -5.27 3.79 0.03
CA THR A 8 -5.93 3.03 1.10
C THR A 8 -7.45 3.13 1.02
N GLY A 9 -8.14 2.11 1.53
CA GLY A 9 -9.59 2.11 1.58
C GLY A 9 -10.14 0.94 2.39
N TRP A 10 -11.45 0.98 2.65
CA TRP A 10 -12.20 -0.14 3.25
C TRP A 10 -12.77 -1.03 2.16
N PHE A 11 -12.20 -2.22 1.98
CA PHE A 11 -12.59 -3.17 0.94
C PHE A 11 -13.36 -4.36 1.53
N ASP A 12 -14.28 -4.93 0.74
CA ASP A 12 -15.06 -6.10 1.14
C ASP A 12 -14.18 -7.35 1.23
N ILE A 13 -14.33 -8.14 2.30
CA ILE A 13 -13.66 -9.45 2.42
C ILE A 13 -14.54 -10.52 1.79
N TYR A 14 -13.92 -11.38 0.96
CA TYR A 14 -14.57 -12.50 0.31
C TYR A 14 -14.11 -13.82 0.91
N ASN A 15 -15.02 -14.78 1.07
CA ASN A 15 -14.67 -16.13 1.48
C ASN A 15 -14.00 -16.90 0.32
N ARG A 16 -13.58 -18.15 0.57
CA ARG A 16 -12.90 -19.00 -0.44
C ARG A 16 -13.75 -19.29 -1.67
N GLN A 17 -15.06 -19.12 -1.59
CA GLN A 17 -16.01 -19.30 -2.69
C GLN A 17 -16.29 -18.00 -3.46
N GLY A 18 -15.63 -16.88 -3.08
CA GLY A 18 -15.84 -15.58 -3.72
C GLY A 18 -17.13 -14.88 -3.27
N THR A 19 -17.73 -15.26 -2.15
CA THR A 19 -18.92 -14.59 -1.59
C THR A 19 -18.49 -13.56 -0.55
N LYS A 20 -19.09 -12.37 -0.58
CA LYS A 20 -18.87 -11.33 0.44
C LYS A 20 -19.23 -11.89 1.82
N THR A 21 -18.33 -11.70 2.77
CA THR A 21 -18.53 -12.09 4.18
C THR A 21 -19.43 -11.12 4.94
N GLY A 22 -19.58 -9.89 4.43
CA GLY A 22 -20.19 -8.76 5.15
C GLY A 22 -19.18 -7.97 5.98
N GLU A 23 -17.95 -8.46 6.10
CA GLU A 23 -16.84 -7.79 6.76
C GLU A 23 -16.06 -6.91 5.76
N LYS A 24 -15.42 -5.88 6.31
CA LYS A 24 -14.53 -4.97 5.56
C LYS A 24 -13.18 -4.87 6.24
N GLU A 25 -12.14 -4.71 5.43
CA GLU A 25 -10.77 -4.50 5.91
C GLU A 25 -10.20 -3.20 5.35
N PHE A 26 -9.47 -2.46 6.20
CA PHE A 26 -8.68 -1.31 5.76
C PHE A 26 -7.37 -1.81 5.16
N THR A 27 -7.18 -1.58 3.86
CA THR A 27 -6.05 -2.14 3.13
C THR A 27 -5.53 -1.20 2.05
N VAL A 28 -4.33 -1.47 1.58
CA VAL A 28 -3.70 -0.86 0.39
C VAL A 28 -3.89 -1.82 -0.78
N SER A 29 -4.25 -1.35 -1.97
CA SER A 29 -4.26 -2.20 -3.19
C SER A 29 -3.17 -1.81 -4.19
N ASN A 30 -2.82 -0.53 -4.21
CA ASN A 30 -1.85 0.06 -5.12
C ASN A 30 -1.34 1.35 -4.49
N GLY A 31 -0.31 1.93 -5.11
CA GLY A 31 0.18 3.25 -4.76
C GLY A 31 0.53 4.07 -5.99
N ILE A 32 0.96 5.30 -5.75
CA ILE A 32 1.46 6.22 -6.77
C ILE A 32 2.91 6.53 -6.44
N ASN A 33 3.82 6.32 -7.40
CA ASN A 33 5.18 6.82 -7.30
C ASN A 33 5.13 8.36 -7.34
N GLU A 34 5.57 9.00 -6.25
CA GLU A 34 5.47 10.44 -6.12
C GLU A 34 6.28 11.22 -7.17
N ASP A 35 7.40 10.67 -7.63
CA ASP A 35 8.29 11.36 -8.57
C ASP A 35 7.79 11.26 -10.02
N THR A 36 7.21 10.10 -10.40
CA THR A 36 6.82 9.84 -11.79
C THR A 36 5.32 9.94 -12.03
N GLY A 37 4.50 9.86 -10.97
CA GLY A 37 3.05 9.75 -11.05
C GLY A 37 2.55 8.38 -11.48
N ASP A 38 3.44 7.40 -11.68
CA ASP A 38 3.05 6.06 -12.12
C ASP A 38 2.35 5.27 -11.02
N ALA A 39 1.36 4.46 -11.42
CA ALA A 39 0.75 3.49 -10.52
C ALA A 39 1.72 2.34 -10.21
N VAL A 40 1.83 2.00 -8.92
CA VAL A 40 2.62 0.87 -8.44
C VAL A 40 1.67 -0.18 -7.85
N VAL A 41 1.78 -1.42 -8.33
CA VAL A 41 1.05 -2.55 -7.74
C VAL A 41 1.66 -2.88 -6.38
N LEU A 42 0.82 -2.98 -5.36
CA LEU A 42 1.21 -3.33 -4.00
C LEU A 42 0.44 -4.58 -3.54
N PRO A 43 0.94 -5.33 -2.55
CA PRO A 43 0.15 -6.39 -1.93
C PRO A 43 -1.12 -5.80 -1.29
N CYS A 44 -2.22 -6.55 -1.39
CA CYS A 44 -3.47 -6.22 -0.70
C CYS A 44 -3.36 -6.50 0.80
N GLU A 45 -2.76 -5.58 1.55
CA GLU A 45 -2.55 -5.69 3.00
C GLU A 45 -2.74 -4.36 3.72
N HIS A 46 -2.96 -4.41 5.05
CA HIS A 46 -2.96 -3.21 5.89
C HIS A 46 -1.64 -2.42 5.74
N PRO A 47 -1.66 -1.08 5.63
CA PRO A 47 -0.44 -0.29 5.37
C PRO A 47 0.69 -0.56 6.38
N ASP A 48 0.36 -0.73 7.67
CA ASP A 48 1.35 -1.05 8.71
C ASP A 48 2.14 -2.34 8.41
N LYS A 49 1.49 -3.35 7.81
CA LYS A 49 2.16 -4.62 7.45
C LYS A 49 3.13 -4.45 6.28
N LEU A 50 2.92 -3.43 5.45
CA LEU A 50 3.83 -3.07 4.37
C LEU A 50 4.99 -2.19 4.87
N GLY A 51 4.97 -1.77 6.13
CA GLY A 51 5.90 -0.78 6.67
C GLY A 51 5.63 0.63 6.14
N ALA A 52 4.40 0.91 5.68
CA ALA A 52 3.99 2.26 5.32
C ALA A 52 3.83 3.10 6.59
N VAL A 53 4.12 4.39 6.48
CA VAL A 53 4.00 5.36 7.57
C VAL A 53 2.99 6.42 7.21
N TRP A 54 2.22 6.91 8.18
CA TRP A 54 1.30 8.02 7.95
C TRP A 54 2.08 9.33 7.78
N ASP A 55 1.83 10.02 6.67
CA ASP A 55 2.34 11.36 6.42
C ASP A 55 1.23 12.39 6.69
N GLU A 56 1.39 13.14 7.79
CA GLU A 56 0.42 14.17 8.19
C GLU A 56 0.30 15.34 7.21
N GLY A 57 1.33 15.61 6.41
CA GLY A 57 1.35 16.73 5.47
C GLY A 57 0.41 16.50 4.29
N ILE A 58 0.35 15.28 3.78
CA ILE A 58 -0.53 14.88 2.68
C ILE A 58 -1.75 14.09 3.14
N ARG A 59 -1.79 13.67 4.40
CA ARG A 59 -2.84 12.84 5.00
C ARG A 59 -3.03 11.52 4.26
N GLU A 60 -1.92 10.87 3.96
CA GLU A 60 -1.86 9.57 3.29
C GLU A 60 -0.79 8.68 3.92
N TYR A 61 -0.92 7.37 3.75
CA TYR A 61 0.17 6.44 4.05
C TYR A 61 1.22 6.45 2.94
N VAL A 62 2.50 6.41 3.30
CA VAL A 62 3.62 6.39 2.35
C VAL A 62 4.58 5.25 2.64
N LEU A 63 5.02 4.57 1.59
CA LEU A 63 6.18 3.68 1.62
C LEU A 63 7.41 4.47 1.23
N ILE A 64 8.35 4.60 2.17
CA ILE A 64 9.66 5.18 1.89
C ILE A 64 10.49 4.07 1.27
N ASN A 65 10.75 4.17 -0.04
CA ASN A 65 11.59 3.21 -0.73
C ASN A 65 13.02 3.42 -0.20
N LYS A 66 13.40 2.71 0.88
CA LYS A 66 14.80 2.51 1.20
C LYS A 66 15.33 1.78 -0.02
N ILE A 67 16.23 2.41 -0.77
CA ILE A 67 17.00 1.71 -1.80
C ILE A 67 17.64 0.55 -1.05
N VAL A 68 17.05 -0.64 -1.17
CA VAL A 68 17.72 -1.86 -0.77
C VAL A 68 18.78 -1.97 -1.84
N SER A 69 20.01 -1.57 -1.50
CA SER A 69 21.16 -2.03 -2.28
C SER A 69 20.98 -3.54 -2.33
N ARG A 70 20.70 -4.07 -3.52
CA ARG A 70 20.99 -5.47 -3.76
C ARG A 70 22.49 -5.53 -3.65
N ASP A 71 22.98 -5.89 -2.46
CA ASP A 71 24.33 -6.41 -2.33
C ASP A 71 24.33 -7.66 -3.22
N THR A 72 24.87 -7.47 -4.41
CA THR A 72 25.25 -8.56 -5.30
C THR A 72 26.45 -9.22 -4.65
N ASP A 73 26.20 -10.28 -3.88
CA ASP A 73 27.18 -11.34 -3.63
C ASP A 73 27.14 -12.37 -4.77
#